data_AF-A0A971JIV3-F1
#
_entry.id   AF-A0A971JIV3-F1
#
_cell.length_a   1.000
_cell.length_b   1.000
_cell.length_c   1.000
_cell.angle_alpha   90.00
_cell.angle_beta   90.00
_cell.angle_gamma   90.00
#
_symmetry.space_group_name_H-M   'P 1'
#
loop_
_entity.id
_entity.type
_entity.pdbx_description
1 polymer ?
#
loop_
_entity_poly.entity_id
_entity_poly.type
_entity_poly.pdbx_seq_one_letter_code
_entity_poly.pdbx_strand_id
1 'polypeptide(L)'
;MTARRAERPLPSPVPAAAAPLSRPEGAAPALAAWQDFLPLPNDTPFEMLRVYRVLRDAVPDISDAVWTWKRLCHAGHTVAVAEAGSPRDAAEALARAEALQRRVNPGAGGLAGLMDIAYAALFTYGAAALELVPGRGRSGIHDVVPVDVWTLRFR
;
A
#
# COMPACT_ATOMS: atom_id res chain seq x y z
N MET A 1 -2.29 -56.24 -12.43
CA MET A 1 -3.08 -55.04 -12.77
C MET A 1 -2.61 -53.90 -11.86
N THR A 2 -1.67 -53.08 -12.32
CA THR A 2 -1.04 -52.00 -11.55
C THR A 2 -1.73 -50.68 -11.89
N ALA A 3 -2.42 -50.09 -10.91
CA ALA A 3 -3.11 -48.82 -11.07
C ALA A 3 -2.10 -47.65 -11.14
N ARG A 4 -2.06 -46.92 -12.27
CA ARG A 4 -1.30 -45.68 -12.41
C ARG A 4 -1.95 -44.59 -11.56
N ARG A 5 -1.20 -44.04 -10.62
CA ARG A 5 -1.55 -42.84 -9.86
C ARG A 5 -1.53 -41.65 -10.83
N ALA A 6 -2.67 -41.02 -11.06
CA ALA A 6 -2.77 -39.80 -11.86
C ALA A 6 -2.01 -38.67 -11.14
N GLU A 7 -0.98 -38.12 -11.79
CA GLU A 7 -0.26 -36.95 -11.31
C GLU A 7 -1.19 -35.74 -11.37
N ARG A 8 -1.40 -35.09 -10.22
CA ARG A 8 -2.14 -33.83 -10.12
C ARG A 8 -1.24 -32.73 -10.70
N PRO A 9 -1.68 -31.98 -11.73
CA PRO A 9 -0.88 -30.87 -12.24
C PRO A 9 -0.71 -29.81 -11.13
N LEU A 10 0.52 -29.31 -10.98
CA LEU A 10 0.85 -28.21 -10.08
C LEU A 10 0.01 -26.96 -10.46
N PRO A 11 -0.47 -26.19 -9.47
CA PRO A 11 -1.17 -24.95 -9.75
C PRO A 11 -0.23 -24.00 -10.51
N SER A 12 -0.74 -23.38 -11.59
CA SER A 12 -0.03 -22.34 -12.33
C SER A 12 0.42 -21.23 -11.39
N PRO A 13 1.63 -20.66 -11.58
CA PRO A 13 2.08 -19.53 -10.78
C PRO A 13 1.09 -18.37 -10.95
N VAL A 14 0.58 -17.87 -9.83
CA VAL A 14 -0.21 -16.64 -9.77
C VAL A 14 0.64 -15.54 -10.43
N PRO A 15 0.11 -14.76 -11.39
CA PRO A 15 0.88 -13.68 -11.98
C PRO A 15 1.35 -12.75 -10.86
N ALA A 16 2.66 -12.54 -10.80
CA ALA A 16 3.29 -11.65 -9.84
C ALA A 16 2.56 -10.30 -9.86
N ALA A 17 2.23 -9.78 -8.67
CA ALA A 17 1.70 -8.43 -8.52
C ALA A 17 2.52 -7.48 -9.38
N ALA A 18 1.83 -6.64 -10.16
CA ALA A 18 2.44 -5.74 -11.14
C ALA A 18 3.66 -5.05 -10.53
N ALA A 19 4.84 -5.30 -11.13
CA ALA A 19 6.05 -4.60 -10.72
C ALA A 19 5.82 -3.08 -10.86
N PRO A 20 6.32 -2.26 -9.92
CA PRO A 20 6.15 -0.81 -10.00
C PRO A 20 6.69 -0.30 -11.35
N LEU A 21 5.86 0.46 -12.06
CA LEU A 21 6.15 0.99 -13.41
C LEU A 21 7.21 2.10 -13.42
N SER A 22 7.67 2.55 -12.26
CA SER A 22 8.76 3.52 -12.15
C SER A 22 10.12 2.82 -12.25
N ARG A 23 10.76 2.93 -13.42
CA ARG A 23 12.21 2.67 -13.57
C ARG A 23 12.98 3.90 -13.12
N PRO A 24 14.05 3.78 -12.31
CA PRO A 24 14.85 4.93 -11.93
C PRO A 24 15.64 5.45 -13.14
N GLU A 25 15.38 6.70 -13.54
CA GLU A 25 16.26 7.44 -14.45
C GLU A 25 17.55 7.81 -13.69
N GLY A 26 18.65 7.20 -14.12
CA GLY A 26 20.00 7.46 -13.62
C GLY A 26 20.53 6.33 -12.75
N ALA A 27 21.36 5.47 -13.36
CA ALA A 27 22.19 4.52 -12.63
C ALA A 27 23.33 5.29 -11.94
N ALA A 28 23.04 5.87 -10.77
CA ALA A 28 24.08 6.32 -9.86
C ALA A 28 24.84 5.09 -9.31
N PRO A 29 26.16 5.19 -9.03
CA PRO A 29 26.89 4.10 -8.41
C PRO A 29 26.18 3.65 -7.13
N ALA A 30 26.15 2.35 -6.86
CA ALA A 30 25.35 1.77 -5.77
C ALA A 30 25.60 2.39 -4.38
N LEU A 31 26.77 2.99 -4.16
CA LEU A 31 27.13 3.73 -2.94
C LEU A 31 26.60 5.18 -2.90
N ALA A 32 26.43 5.85 -4.05
CA ALA A 32 25.88 7.20 -4.13
C ALA A 32 24.36 7.21 -4.01
N ALA A 33 23.68 6.14 -4.43
CA ALA A 33 22.23 6.00 -4.34
C ALA A 33 21.68 6.01 -2.90
N TRP A 34 22.55 5.87 -1.88
CA TRP A 34 22.18 5.85 -0.46
C TRP A 34 21.85 7.25 0.07
N GLN A 35 22.28 8.29 -0.65
CA GLN A 35 21.95 9.69 -0.34
C GLN A 35 20.58 10.10 -0.89
N ASP A 36 19.99 9.32 -1.81
CA ASP A 36 18.69 9.59 -2.43
C ASP A 36 17.51 9.10 -1.56
N PHE A 37 17.73 8.75 -0.29
CA PHE A 37 16.70 8.25 0.62
C PHE A 37 16.32 9.31 1.66
N LEU A 38 15.08 9.28 2.16
CA LEU A 38 14.72 10.09 3.33
C LEU A 38 15.59 9.65 4.52
N PRO A 39 16.28 10.58 5.20
CA PRO A 39 16.99 10.25 6.42
C PRO A 39 15.96 9.79 7.47
N LEU A 40 16.22 8.64 8.08
CA LEU A 40 15.41 8.15 9.18
C LEU A 40 15.80 8.88 10.48
N PRO A 41 14.90 9.00 11.47
CA PRO A 41 15.20 9.63 12.75
C PRO A 41 16.44 9.01 13.43
N ASN A 42 17.15 9.82 14.23
CA ASN A 42 18.32 9.39 15.02
C ASN A 42 19.46 8.77 14.17
N ASP A 43 19.65 9.26 12.94
CA ASP A 43 20.67 8.75 12.01
C ASP A 43 20.55 7.24 11.74
N THR A 44 19.33 6.72 11.81
CA THR A 44 19.06 5.28 11.61
C THR A 44 19.39 4.88 10.17
N PRO A 45 20.20 3.82 9.93
CA PRO A 45 20.48 3.34 8.58
C PRO A 45 19.21 2.91 7.85
N PHE A 46 19.11 3.22 6.55
CA PHE A 46 17.93 2.89 5.76
C PHE A 46 17.62 1.38 5.76
N GLU A 47 18.66 0.55 5.80
CA GLU A 47 18.58 -0.92 5.89
C GLU A 47 17.75 -1.40 7.09
N MET A 48 17.64 -0.59 8.14
CA MET A 48 16.84 -0.92 9.32
C MET A 48 15.36 -1.12 9.01
N LEU A 49 14.83 -0.50 7.94
CA LEU A 49 13.45 -0.77 7.51
C LEU A 49 13.23 -2.26 7.19
N ARG A 50 14.25 -2.98 6.68
CA ARG A 50 14.16 -4.43 6.46
C ARG A 50 14.13 -5.19 7.79
N VAL A 51 14.93 -4.76 8.75
CA VAL A 51 14.93 -5.34 10.10
C VAL A 51 13.57 -5.14 10.76
N TYR A 52 12.99 -3.94 10.70
CA TYR A 52 11.67 -3.66 11.24
C TYR A 52 10.58 -4.53 10.59
N ARG A 53 10.65 -4.75 9.27
CA ARG A 53 9.73 -5.67 8.57
C ARG A 53 9.83 -7.10 9.12
N VAL A 54 11.06 -7.61 9.27
CA VAL A 54 11.27 -8.96 9.81
C VAL A 54 10.76 -9.05 11.23
N LEU A 55 11.07 -8.07 12.09
CA LEU A 55 10.57 -8.04 13.47
C LEU A 55 9.04 -8.06 13.51
N ARG A 56 8.39 -7.24 12.70
CA ARG A 56 6.93 -7.20 12.57
C ARG A 56 6.33 -8.52 12.14
N ASP A 57 6.94 -9.18 11.15
CA ASP A 57 6.37 -10.39 10.53
C ASP A 57 6.73 -11.68 11.27
N ALA A 58 7.82 -11.69 12.06
CA ALA A 58 8.36 -12.90 12.68
C ALA A 58 8.28 -12.92 14.20
N VAL A 59 8.15 -11.78 14.89
CA VAL A 59 8.03 -11.74 16.35
C VAL A 59 6.54 -11.67 16.73
N PRO A 60 5.97 -12.70 17.39
CA PRO A 60 4.53 -12.76 17.67
C PRO A 60 3.98 -11.53 18.40
N ASP A 61 4.69 -11.05 19.43
CA ASP A 61 4.26 -9.89 20.21
C ASP A 61 4.17 -8.61 19.36
N ILE A 62 5.10 -8.44 18.41
CA ILE A 62 5.10 -7.29 17.50
C ILE A 62 4.00 -7.44 16.46
N SER A 63 3.82 -8.65 15.90
CA SER A 63 2.72 -8.93 14.97
C SER A 63 1.36 -8.64 15.60
N ASP A 64 1.16 -9.05 16.87
CA ASP A 64 -0.07 -8.81 17.61
C ASP A 64 -0.27 -7.32 17.95
N ALA A 65 0.79 -6.63 18.34
CA ALA A 65 0.74 -5.18 18.54
C ALA A 65 0.33 -4.44 17.26
N VAL A 66 0.88 -4.83 16.10
CA VAL A 66 0.52 -4.24 14.79
C VAL A 66 -0.92 -4.59 14.42
N TRP A 67 -1.36 -5.81 14.69
CA TRP A 67 -2.74 -6.22 14.44
C TRP A 67 -3.73 -5.39 15.28
N THR A 68 -3.48 -5.27 16.58
CA THR A 68 -4.27 -4.48 17.51
C THR A 68 -4.30 -3.00 17.12
N TRP A 69 -3.14 -2.43 16.80
CA TRP A 69 -3.01 -1.06 16.32
C TRP A 69 -3.90 -0.76 15.12
N LYS A 70 -3.81 -1.57 14.05
CA LYS A 70 -4.61 -1.36 12.83
C LYS A 70 -6.11 -1.35 13.13
N ARG A 71 -6.56 -2.27 14.00
CA ARG A 71 -7.97 -2.34 14.41
C ARG A 71 -8.43 -1.10 15.18
N LEU A 72 -7.56 -0.55 16.04
CA LEU A 72 -7.86 0.68 16.77
C LEU A 72 -7.91 1.91 15.86
N CYS A 73 -6.98 2.01 14.89
CA CYS A 73 -6.97 3.11 13.92
C CYS A 73 -8.09 3.01 12.88
N HIS A 74 -8.63 1.82 12.65
CA HIS A 74 -9.61 1.55 11.61
C HIS A 74 -10.82 0.74 12.13
N ALA A 75 -11.59 1.34 13.05
CA ALA A 75 -12.86 0.78 13.55
C ALA A 75 -14.07 1.05 12.62
N GLY A 76 -13.82 1.59 11.42
CA GLY A 76 -14.83 2.08 10.48
C GLY A 76 -14.62 3.56 10.16
N HIS A 77 -15.06 4.00 8.99
CA HIS A 77 -14.95 5.39 8.55
C HIS A 77 -16.23 5.87 7.89
N THR A 78 -16.49 7.18 7.98
CA THR A 78 -17.55 7.86 7.25
C THR A 78 -16.94 8.97 6.40
N VAL A 79 -17.55 9.23 5.25
CA VAL A 79 -17.16 10.33 4.36
C VAL A 79 -18.21 11.42 4.47
N ALA A 80 -17.76 12.64 4.76
CA ALA A 80 -18.61 13.82 4.82
C ALA A 80 -18.03 14.92 3.92
N VAL A 81 -18.91 15.70 3.30
CA VAL A 81 -18.53 16.88 2.54
C VAL A 81 -18.56 18.06 3.49
N ALA A 82 -17.39 18.63 3.79
CA ALA A 82 -17.27 19.75 4.72
C ALA A 82 -17.92 21.03 4.17
N GLU A 83 -17.74 21.30 2.88
CA GLU A 83 -18.26 22.48 2.20
C GLU A 83 -18.73 22.11 0.78
N ALA A 84 -19.86 22.68 0.36
CA ALA A 84 -20.41 22.52 -0.99
C ALA A 84 -21.18 23.78 -1.40
N GLY A 85 -21.16 24.11 -2.69
CA GLY A 85 -21.92 25.24 -3.24
C GLY A 85 -23.44 25.00 -3.23
N SER A 86 -23.86 23.74 -3.22
CA SER A 86 -25.26 23.35 -3.18
C SER A 86 -25.44 21.92 -2.63
N PRO A 87 -26.67 21.53 -2.22
CA PRO A 87 -26.97 20.14 -1.84
C PRO A 87 -26.71 19.14 -2.97
N ARG A 88 -26.88 19.56 -4.22
CA ARG A 88 -26.60 18.74 -5.40
C ARG A 88 -25.10 18.44 -5.53
N ASP A 89 -24.25 19.46 -5.33
CA ASP A 89 -22.80 19.28 -5.40
C ASP A 89 -22.29 18.36 -4.30
N ALA A 90 -22.86 18.49 -3.08
CA ALA A 90 -22.55 17.58 -1.99
C ALA A 90 -22.93 16.12 -2.31
N ALA A 91 -24.13 15.90 -2.86
CA ALA A 91 -24.57 14.57 -3.27
C ALA A 91 -23.68 13.98 -4.39
N GLU A 92 -23.28 14.80 -5.35
CA GLU A 92 -22.37 14.38 -6.42
C GLU A 92 -20.97 14.05 -5.88
N ALA A 93 -20.42 14.85 -4.97
CA ALA A 93 -19.13 14.59 -4.33
C ALA A 93 -19.15 13.28 -3.54
N LEU A 94 -20.21 13.03 -2.75
CA LEU A 94 -20.38 11.78 -2.02
C LEU A 94 -20.48 10.57 -2.97
N ALA A 95 -21.25 10.68 -4.05
CA ALA A 95 -21.38 9.62 -5.03
C ALA A 95 -20.04 9.30 -5.71
N ARG A 96 -19.21 10.31 -6.00
CA ARG A 96 -17.86 10.13 -6.55
C ARG A 96 -16.92 9.47 -5.55
N ALA A 97 -16.97 9.87 -4.28
CA ALA A 97 -16.17 9.27 -3.22
C ALA A 97 -16.53 7.79 -3.00
N GLU A 98 -17.82 7.46 -2.97
CA GLU A 98 -18.30 6.08 -2.84
C GLU A 98 -17.90 5.25 -4.07
N ALA A 99 -18.01 5.81 -5.27
CA ALA A 99 -17.58 5.15 -6.50
C ALA A 99 -16.06 4.89 -6.50
N LEU A 100 -15.24 5.76 -5.92
CA LEU A 100 -13.82 5.52 -5.73
C LEU A 100 -13.59 4.40 -4.68
N GLN A 101 -14.24 4.50 -3.52
CA GLN A 101 -14.10 3.52 -2.44
C GLN A 101 -14.39 2.08 -2.88
N ARG A 102 -15.38 1.88 -3.77
CA ARG A 102 -15.71 0.57 -4.33
C ARG A 102 -14.66 -0.01 -5.27
N ARG A 103 -13.84 0.84 -5.90
CA ARG A 103 -12.85 0.45 -6.92
C ARG A 103 -11.45 0.34 -6.37
N VAL A 104 -11.12 1.10 -5.32
CA VAL A 104 -9.78 1.16 -4.74
C VAL A 104 -9.34 -0.21 -4.23
N ASN A 105 -8.12 -0.62 -4.58
CA ASN A 105 -7.45 -1.81 -4.03
C ASN A 105 -8.31 -3.10 -4.00
N PRO A 106 -8.87 -3.54 -5.14
CA PRO A 106 -9.85 -4.63 -5.19
C PRO A 106 -9.24 -5.99 -4.78
N GLY A 107 -7.93 -6.16 -4.96
CA GLY A 107 -7.21 -7.41 -4.63
C GLY A 107 -6.91 -7.59 -3.14
N ALA A 108 -7.05 -6.56 -2.32
CA ALA A 108 -6.69 -6.60 -0.91
C ALA A 108 -7.73 -5.94 -0.01
N GLY A 109 -9.02 -6.19 -0.25
CA GLY A 109 -10.09 -5.81 0.69
C GLY A 109 -10.60 -4.37 0.56
N GLY A 110 -10.38 -3.72 -0.58
CA GLY A 110 -10.92 -2.39 -0.85
C GLY A 110 -10.18 -1.27 -0.13
N LEU A 111 -10.87 -0.15 0.10
CA LEU A 111 -10.34 0.95 0.91
C LEU A 111 -9.96 0.52 2.34
N ALA A 112 -10.73 -0.37 2.96
CA ALA A 112 -10.45 -0.85 4.31
C ALA A 112 -9.10 -1.57 4.37
N GLY A 113 -8.85 -2.49 3.44
CA GLY A 113 -7.54 -3.15 3.38
C GLY A 113 -6.41 -2.24 2.88
N LEU A 114 -6.71 -1.21 2.07
CA LEU A 114 -5.72 -0.16 1.78
C LEU A 114 -5.32 0.59 3.06
N MET A 115 -6.29 0.92 3.92
CA MET A 115 -6.03 1.55 5.21
C MET A 115 -5.24 0.64 6.14
N ASP A 116 -5.54 -0.66 6.18
CA ASP A 116 -4.76 -1.64 6.96
C ASP A 116 -3.29 -1.67 6.51
N ILE A 117 -3.02 -1.61 5.20
CA ILE A 117 -1.66 -1.55 4.66
C ILE A 117 -0.97 -0.24 5.07
N ALA A 118 -1.66 0.89 4.95
CA ALA A 118 -1.13 2.19 5.35
C ALA A 118 -0.81 2.25 6.85
N TYR A 119 -1.72 1.79 7.72
CA TYR A 119 -1.48 1.75 9.16
C TYR A 119 -0.40 0.75 9.57
N ALA A 120 -0.28 -0.38 8.87
CA ALA A 120 0.86 -1.28 9.06
C ALA A 120 2.18 -0.58 8.75
N ALA A 121 2.26 0.12 7.61
CA ALA A 121 3.47 0.84 7.20
C ALA A 121 3.82 1.96 8.19
N LEU A 122 2.83 2.75 8.61
CA LEU A 122 3.02 3.81 9.63
C LEU A 122 3.57 3.25 10.94
N PHE A 123 3.02 2.14 11.44
CA PHE A 123 3.53 1.51 12.65
C PHE A 123 4.96 1.00 12.47
N THR A 124 5.26 0.36 11.33
CA THR A 124 6.53 -0.34 11.11
C THR A 124 7.68 0.61 10.79
N TYR A 125 7.39 1.66 10.01
CA TYR A 125 8.41 2.50 9.40
C TYR A 125 8.29 3.98 9.79
N GLY A 126 7.23 4.36 10.50
CA GLY A 126 6.90 5.76 10.76
C GLY A 126 6.36 6.51 9.54
N ALA A 127 6.17 5.82 8.41
CA ALA A 127 5.73 6.40 7.15
C ALA A 127 4.88 5.42 6.34
N ALA A 128 4.04 5.95 5.46
CA ALA A 128 3.30 5.20 4.45
C ALA A 128 3.24 6.03 3.16
N ALA A 129 3.14 5.35 2.02
CA ALA A 129 2.96 6.00 0.73
C ALA A 129 1.86 5.32 -0.08
N LEU A 130 1.13 6.15 -0.82
CA LEU A 130 0.03 5.77 -1.69
C LEU A 130 0.24 6.49 -3.03
N GLU A 131 0.04 5.79 -4.13
CA GLU A 131 0.03 6.36 -5.47
C GLU A 131 -1.42 6.57 -5.92
N LEU A 132 -1.75 7.80 -6.33
CA LEU A 132 -3.02 8.13 -6.96
C LEU A 132 -2.93 7.86 -8.46
N VAL A 133 -3.68 6.88 -8.95
CA VAL A 133 -3.69 6.51 -10.36
C VAL A 133 -4.72 7.39 -11.09
N PRO A 134 -4.31 8.25 -12.04
CA PRO A 134 -5.23 9.11 -12.75
C PRO A 134 -6.15 8.32 -13.70
N GLY A 135 -7.37 8.81 -13.90
CA GLY A 135 -8.29 8.30 -14.92
C GLY A 135 -7.83 8.54 -16.35
N ARG A 136 -8.42 7.79 -17.30
CA ARG A 136 -8.19 8.01 -18.74
C ARG A 136 -8.53 9.45 -19.11
N GLY A 137 -7.67 10.10 -19.88
CA GLY A 137 -7.87 11.51 -20.24
C GLY A 137 -7.69 12.49 -19.07
N ARG A 138 -7.03 12.06 -17.98
CA ARG A 138 -6.80 12.86 -16.76
C ARG A 138 -8.09 13.26 -16.03
N SER A 139 -9.17 12.51 -16.22
CA SER A 139 -10.43 12.75 -15.50
C SER A 139 -10.44 12.00 -14.17
N GLY A 140 -10.18 12.73 -13.08
CA GLY A 140 -10.30 12.22 -11.72
C GLY A 140 -9.33 11.08 -11.38
N ILE A 141 -9.67 10.34 -10.31
CA ILE A 141 -8.86 9.26 -9.75
C ILE A 141 -9.48 7.90 -10.15
N HIS A 142 -8.68 7.07 -10.81
CA HIS A 142 -9.04 5.71 -11.17
C HIS A 142 -8.87 4.76 -9.99
N ASP A 143 -7.73 4.82 -9.31
CA ASP A 143 -7.35 3.90 -8.25
C ASP A 143 -6.38 4.58 -7.26
N VAL A 144 -6.18 3.95 -6.11
CA VAL A 144 -5.19 4.30 -5.11
C VAL A 144 -4.47 3.02 -4.69
N VAL A 145 -3.16 2.96 -4.93
CA VAL A 145 -2.36 1.76 -4.68
C VAL A 145 -1.28 2.02 -3.63
N PRO A 146 -0.96 1.04 -2.75
CA PRO A 146 0.09 1.21 -1.77
C PRO A 146 1.47 1.19 -2.43
N VAL A 147 2.36 2.04 -1.95
CA VAL A 147 3.78 2.05 -2.34
C VAL A 147 4.62 1.65 -1.14
N ASP A 148 5.53 0.70 -1.34
CA ASP A 148 6.44 0.26 -0.29
C ASP A 148 7.41 1.41 0.04
N VAL A 149 7.46 1.83 1.31
CA VAL A 149 8.36 2.90 1.78
C VAL A 149 9.81 2.61 1.43
N TRP A 150 10.20 1.33 1.38
CA TRP A 150 11.54 0.91 0.98
C TRP A 150 11.93 1.35 -0.45
N THR A 151 10.95 1.53 -1.35
CA THR A 151 11.22 1.89 -2.75
C THR A 151 11.21 3.39 -3.00
N LEU A 152 10.85 4.20 -2.00
CA LEU A 152 10.81 5.65 -2.15
C LEU A 152 12.21 6.24 -2.18
N ARG A 153 12.43 7.15 -3.12
CA ARG A 153 13.65 7.95 -3.26
C ARG A 153 13.25 9.40 -3.40
N PHE A 154 13.98 10.27 -2.72
CA PHE A 154 13.78 11.72 -2.77
C PHE A 154 15.12 12.32 -3.18
N ARG A 155 15.10 13.07 -4.29
CA ARG A 155 16.21 13.89 -4.75
C ARG A 155 15.91 15.34 -4.44
#